data_AF-B6ASW9-F1
#
_entry.id   AF-B6ASW9-F1
#
_cell.length_a   1.000
_cell.length_b   1.000
_cell.length_c   1.000
_cell.angle_alpha   90.00
_cell.angle_beta   90.00
_cell.angle_gamma   90.00
#
_symmetry.space_group_name_H-M   'P 1'
#
loop_
_entity.id
_entity.type
_entity.pdbx_description
1 polymer ?
#
loop_
_entity_poly.entity_id
_entity_poly.type
_entity_poly.pdbx_seq_one_letter_code
_entity_poly.pdbx_strand_id
1 'polypeptide(L)'
;MKRPNFLAASAALSMAGPATASLPLHVRPEEGSHEATFMMWPASRKFHPKKAFLDILQHTIANIANAIAAFEPVIMLAAASDQAPAKKLLSRDVTLWDVPAEDLWARDAWPLIAHKGSKRVVSHLELNGWSNKQVHAHDGKVAGAIADRLAFDPVESGLKGEAGGWSMTGTGYLSCMRVLG
;
A
#
# COMPACT_ATOMS: atom_id res chain seq x y z
N MET A 1 -62.08 47.20 -7.10
CA MET A 1 -61.03 46.73 -6.18
C MET A 1 -60.84 45.24 -6.34
N LYS A 2 -59.70 44.80 -6.93
CA LYS A 2 -59.35 43.38 -7.14
C LYS A 2 -58.49 42.91 -5.95
N ARG A 3 -58.86 41.80 -5.32
CA ARG A 3 -58.09 41.14 -4.24
C ARG A 3 -56.99 40.27 -4.87
N PRO A 4 -55.73 40.30 -4.40
CA PRO A 4 -54.72 39.37 -4.87
C PRO A 4 -54.82 38.01 -4.14
N ASN A 5 -54.74 36.93 -4.90
CA ASN A 5 -54.54 35.56 -4.41
C ASN A 5 -53.10 35.40 -3.93
N PHE A 6 -52.90 34.96 -2.69
CA PHE A 6 -51.62 34.44 -2.22
C PHE A 6 -51.61 32.92 -2.37
N LEU A 7 -50.72 32.42 -3.23
CA LEU A 7 -50.35 31.01 -3.33
C LEU A 7 -49.44 30.69 -2.13
N ALA A 8 -49.87 29.80 -1.23
CA ALA A 8 -49.01 29.25 -0.19
C ALA A 8 -48.18 28.10 -0.80
N ALA A 9 -46.87 28.29 -0.93
CA ALA A 9 -45.93 27.22 -1.27
C ALA A 9 -45.44 26.57 0.03
N SER A 10 -45.84 25.32 0.27
CA SER A 10 -45.27 24.50 1.35
C SER A 10 -43.87 24.03 0.94
N ALA A 11 -42.83 24.52 1.61
CA ALA A 11 -41.49 23.97 1.52
C ALA A 11 -41.41 22.72 2.41
N ALA A 12 -41.27 21.54 1.81
CA ALA A 12 -40.91 20.33 2.53
C ALA A 12 -39.40 20.34 2.78
N LEU A 13 -38.99 20.53 4.04
CA LEU A 13 -37.61 20.36 4.47
C LEU A 13 -37.31 18.86 4.55
N SER A 14 -36.51 18.35 3.62
CA SER A 14 -35.96 17.00 3.72
C SER A 14 -34.93 16.97 4.84
N MET A 15 -35.26 16.31 5.95
CA MET A 15 -34.31 16.07 7.03
C MET A 15 -33.36 14.95 6.59
N ALA A 16 -32.19 15.33 6.11
CA ALA A 16 -31.06 14.41 5.98
C ALA A 16 -30.77 13.83 7.36
N GLY A 17 -30.91 12.50 7.50
CA GLY A 17 -30.55 11.79 8.72
C GLY A 17 -29.09 12.02 9.12
N PRO A 18 -28.73 11.83 10.39
CA PRO A 18 -27.38 12.10 10.86
C PRO A 18 -26.39 11.24 10.06
N ALA A 19 -25.42 11.92 9.43
CA ALA A 19 -24.28 11.26 8.82
C ALA A 19 -23.58 10.43 9.91
N THR A 20 -23.56 9.11 9.75
CA THR A 20 -22.75 8.24 10.60
C THR A 20 -21.30 8.68 10.49
N ALA A 21 -20.78 9.33 11.52
CA ALA A 21 -19.38 9.72 11.58
C ALA A 21 -18.52 8.45 11.46
N SER A 22 -17.82 8.30 10.34
CA SER A 22 -16.85 7.23 10.18
C SER A 22 -15.73 7.43 11.20
N LEU A 23 -15.42 6.39 11.98
CA LEU A 23 -14.25 6.44 12.87
C LEU A 23 -13.00 6.85 12.08
N PRO A 24 -12.17 7.76 12.63
CA PRO A 24 -10.94 8.18 11.98
C PRO A 24 -9.99 6.99 11.82
N LEU A 25 -9.24 7.00 10.73
CA LEU A 25 -8.16 6.05 10.52
C LEU A 25 -6.89 6.54 11.22
N HIS A 26 -6.22 5.62 11.90
CA HIS A 26 -4.94 5.87 12.54
C HIS A 26 -3.90 4.86 12.05
N VAL A 27 -2.73 5.33 11.63
CA VAL A 27 -1.62 4.45 11.22
C VAL A 27 -0.54 4.53 12.29
N ARG A 28 0.00 3.38 12.66
CA ARG A 28 1.09 3.29 13.64
C ARG A 28 2.38 3.84 13.04
N PRO A 29 3.24 4.46 13.86
CA PRO A 29 4.52 4.96 13.40
C PRO A 29 5.48 3.80 13.06
N GLU A 30 6.45 4.06 12.18
CA GLU A 30 7.39 3.05 11.67
C GLU A 30 8.50 2.68 12.66
N GLU A 31 8.69 3.46 13.73
CA GLU A 31 9.57 3.11 14.85
C GLU A 31 8.89 2.19 15.89
N GLY A 32 7.60 1.88 15.69
CA GLY A 32 6.82 1.01 16.57
C GLY A 32 7.16 -0.47 16.40
N SER A 33 6.50 -1.32 17.20
CA SER A 33 6.61 -2.77 17.01
C SER A 33 5.92 -3.20 15.70
N HIS A 34 6.62 -4.02 14.93
CA HIS A 34 6.14 -4.61 13.70
C HIS A 34 5.83 -6.10 13.86
N GLU A 35 4.91 -6.61 13.04
CA GLU A 35 4.59 -8.03 12.97
C GLU A 35 5.35 -8.75 11.87
N ALA A 36 5.69 -8.03 10.79
CA ALA A 36 6.50 -8.51 9.68
C ALA A 36 6.97 -7.34 8.80
N THR A 37 8.10 -7.53 8.11
CA THR A 37 8.53 -6.71 6.99
C THR A 37 8.10 -7.33 5.67
N PHE A 38 7.61 -6.53 4.74
CA PHE A 38 7.33 -6.98 3.38
C PHE A 38 8.36 -6.43 2.39
N MET A 39 8.78 -7.29 1.47
CA MET A 39 9.75 -6.97 0.42
C MET A 39 9.28 -7.53 -0.92
N MET A 40 9.76 -6.96 -2.03
CA MET A 40 9.45 -7.43 -3.39
C MET A 40 10.69 -8.00 -4.07
N TRP A 41 10.51 -9.13 -4.76
CA TRP A 41 11.60 -9.79 -5.46
C TRP A 41 11.87 -9.14 -6.82
N PRO A 42 13.12 -8.73 -7.14
CA PRO A 42 13.44 -8.18 -8.46
C PRO A 42 13.45 -9.31 -9.50
N ALA A 43 12.39 -9.42 -10.29
CA ALA A 43 12.23 -10.45 -11.33
C ALA A 43 12.22 -9.89 -12.77
N SER A 44 11.86 -8.63 -12.95
CA SER A 44 11.60 -8.08 -14.29
C SER A 44 12.88 -7.80 -15.08
N ARG A 45 13.08 -8.58 -16.15
CA ARG A 45 14.09 -8.30 -17.18
C ARG A 45 13.76 -7.09 -18.04
N LYS A 46 12.54 -6.58 -17.98
CA LYS A 46 12.16 -5.35 -18.68
C LYS A 46 12.78 -4.12 -17.99
N PHE A 47 12.75 -4.09 -16.66
CA PHE A 47 13.37 -3.01 -15.87
C PHE A 47 14.87 -3.26 -15.63
N HIS A 48 15.27 -4.53 -15.52
CA HIS A 48 16.65 -4.94 -15.26
C HIS A 48 17.18 -5.82 -16.41
N PRO A 49 17.42 -5.27 -17.63
CA PRO A 49 17.70 -6.07 -18.84
C PRO A 49 19.05 -6.77 -18.83
N LYS A 50 20.03 -6.23 -18.08
CA LYS A 50 21.36 -6.83 -17.97
C LYS A 50 21.31 -7.95 -16.93
N LYS A 51 21.42 -9.20 -17.38
CA LYS A 51 21.40 -10.38 -16.50
C LYS A 51 22.38 -10.28 -15.33
N ALA A 52 23.63 -9.89 -15.58
CA ALA A 52 24.64 -9.77 -14.53
C ALA A 52 24.24 -8.75 -13.45
N PHE A 53 23.60 -7.65 -13.85
CA PHE A 53 23.08 -6.66 -12.91
C PHE A 53 21.88 -7.19 -12.11
N LEU A 54 20.93 -7.86 -12.79
CA LEU A 54 19.79 -8.48 -12.13
C LEU A 54 20.24 -9.54 -11.11
N ASP A 55 21.26 -10.34 -11.44
CA ASP A 55 21.83 -11.31 -10.51
C ASP A 55 22.40 -10.59 -9.27
N ILE A 56 23.20 -9.54 -9.43
CA ILE A 56 23.74 -8.73 -8.30
C ILE A 56 22.60 -8.14 -7.45
N LEU A 57 21.56 -7.62 -8.11
CA LEU A 57 20.40 -7.02 -7.46
C LEU A 57 19.65 -8.07 -6.62
N GLN A 58 19.40 -9.25 -7.16
CA GLN A 58 18.77 -10.37 -6.45
C GLN A 58 19.58 -10.81 -5.23
N HIS A 59 20.91 -10.91 -5.35
CA HIS A 59 21.78 -11.23 -4.21
C HIS A 59 21.74 -10.13 -3.15
N THR A 60 21.73 -8.86 -3.56
CA THR A 60 21.64 -7.72 -2.64
C THR A 60 20.32 -7.72 -1.87
N ILE A 61 19.20 -7.89 -2.57
CA ILE A 61 17.87 -7.96 -1.95
C ILE A 61 17.75 -9.16 -1.02
N ALA A 62 18.28 -10.32 -1.42
CA ALA A 62 18.31 -11.50 -0.55
C ALA A 62 19.14 -11.27 0.72
N ASN A 63 20.31 -10.64 0.60
CA ASN A 63 21.14 -10.31 1.77
C ASN A 63 20.43 -9.38 2.75
N ILE A 64 19.71 -8.37 2.25
CA ILE A 64 18.91 -7.46 3.09
C ILE A 64 17.78 -8.25 3.79
N ALA A 65 17.01 -9.04 3.04
CA ALA A 65 15.94 -9.86 3.60
C ALA A 65 16.45 -10.81 4.69
N ASN A 66 17.58 -11.47 4.44
CA ASN A 66 18.18 -12.39 5.40
C ASN A 66 18.69 -11.68 6.65
N ALA A 67 19.22 -10.46 6.51
CA ALA A 67 19.64 -9.65 7.65
C ALA A 67 18.45 -9.21 8.51
N ILE A 68 17.35 -8.79 7.89
CA ILE A 68 16.12 -8.39 8.59
C ILE A 68 15.48 -9.59 9.29
N ALA A 69 15.51 -10.78 8.66
CA ALA A 69 14.95 -12.00 9.22
C ALA A 69 15.55 -12.44 10.56
N ALA A 70 16.70 -11.88 10.95
CA ALA A 70 17.28 -12.07 12.28
C ALA A 70 16.54 -11.28 13.39
N PHE A 71 15.75 -10.28 13.03
CA PHE A 71 15.06 -9.37 13.96
C PHE A 71 13.54 -9.53 13.90
N GLU A 72 12.97 -9.72 12.71
CA GLU A 72 11.53 -9.85 12.54
C GLU A 72 11.16 -10.72 11.33
N PRO A 73 9.92 -11.28 11.28
CA PRO A 73 9.48 -12.06 10.12
C PRO A 73 9.54 -11.26 8.82
N VAL A 74 10.09 -11.87 7.76
CA VAL A 74 10.13 -11.25 6.43
C VAL A 74 9.23 -12.02 5.47
N ILE A 75 8.38 -11.28 4.75
CA ILE A 75 7.53 -11.79 3.69
C ILE A 75 8.00 -11.21 2.35
N MET A 76 8.53 -12.09 1.49
CA MET A 76 8.98 -11.76 0.15
C MET A 76 7.87 -12.03 -0.86
N LEU A 77 7.44 -10.99 -1.58
CA LEU A 77 6.49 -11.06 -2.68
C LEU A 77 7.23 -11.47 -3.96
N ALA A 78 6.93 -12.65 -4.48
CA ALA A 78 7.54 -13.20 -5.69
C ALA A 78 6.56 -14.08 -6.45
N ALA A 79 6.48 -13.92 -7.77
CA ALA A 79 5.72 -14.80 -8.62
C ALA A 79 6.18 -16.27 -8.45
N ALA A 80 5.25 -17.23 -8.56
CA ALA A 80 5.55 -18.65 -8.42
C ALA A 80 6.76 -19.12 -9.26
N SER A 81 6.95 -18.57 -10.46
CA SER A 81 8.09 -18.86 -11.36
C SER A 81 9.45 -18.48 -10.77
N ASP A 82 9.49 -17.47 -9.91
CA ASP A 82 10.72 -16.90 -9.34
C ASP A 82 11.02 -17.43 -7.93
N GLN A 83 10.07 -18.12 -7.29
CA GLN A 83 10.27 -18.61 -5.92
C GLN A 83 11.36 -19.68 -5.82
N ALA A 84 11.44 -20.61 -6.78
CA ALA A 84 12.45 -21.66 -6.75
C ALA A 84 13.90 -21.11 -6.81
N PRO A 85 14.25 -20.17 -7.73
CA PRO A 85 15.56 -19.53 -7.69
C PRO A 85 15.73 -18.61 -6.46
N ALA A 86 14.71 -17.87 -6.04
CA ALA A 86 14.80 -16.99 -4.87
C ALA A 86 15.11 -17.78 -3.58
N LYS A 87 14.50 -18.95 -3.38
CA LYS A 87 14.77 -19.85 -2.24
C LYS A 87 16.22 -20.31 -2.11
N LYS A 88 17.02 -20.23 -3.19
CA LYS A 88 18.45 -20.56 -3.13
C LYS A 88 19.29 -19.46 -2.49
N LEU A 89 18.76 -18.23 -2.47
CA LEU A 89 19.43 -17.04 -1.95
C LEU A 89 18.85 -16.59 -0.59
N LEU A 90 17.57 -16.88 -0.35
CA LEU A 90 16.87 -16.50 0.87
C LEU A 90 17.08 -17.52 1.99
N SER A 91 17.16 -17.01 3.22
CA SER A 91 17.09 -17.82 4.44
C SER A 91 15.76 -18.55 4.49
N ARG A 92 15.75 -19.71 5.17
CA ARG A 92 14.52 -20.47 5.46
C ARG A 92 13.52 -19.68 6.32
N ASP A 93 13.99 -18.64 7.01
CA ASP A 93 13.17 -17.78 7.87
C ASP A 93 12.42 -16.70 7.07
N VAL A 94 12.72 -16.54 5.77
CA VAL A 94 11.97 -15.67 4.85
C VAL A 94 10.80 -16.45 4.24
N THR A 95 9.59 -15.94 4.44
CA THR A 95 8.38 -16.50 3.86
C THR A 95 8.16 -15.95 2.45
N LEU A 96 7.82 -16.80 1.49
CA LEU A 96 7.49 -16.39 0.12
C LEU A 96 5.98 -16.40 -0.11
N TRP A 97 5.45 -15.28 -0.60
CA TRP A 97 4.07 -15.18 -1.05
C TRP A 97 4.03 -15.08 -2.57
N ASP A 98 3.14 -15.84 -3.19
CA ASP A 98 2.84 -15.72 -4.62
C ASP A 98 2.01 -14.46 -4.87
N VAL A 99 2.72 -13.33 -4.91
CA VAL A 99 2.25 -12.03 -5.42
C VAL A 99 3.28 -11.63 -6.46
N PRO A 100 2.95 -11.73 -7.76
CA PRO A 100 3.81 -11.18 -8.80
C PRO A 100 3.99 -9.68 -8.58
N ALA A 101 5.24 -9.24 -8.53
CA ALA A 101 5.63 -7.84 -8.53
C ALA A 101 6.40 -7.54 -9.83
N GLU A 102 6.28 -6.32 -10.33
CA GLU A 102 6.97 -5.86 -11.53
C GLU A 102 8.37 -5.33 -11.21
N ASP A 103 8.51 -4.57 -10.12
CA ASP A 103 9.79 -4.08 -9.62
C ASP A 103 9.96 -4.37 -8.11
N LEU A 104 11.05 -3.88 -7.51
CA LEU A 104 11.41 -4.16 -6.11
C LEU A 104 10.87 -3.16 -5.08
N TRP A 105 10.07 -2.17 -5.51
CA TRP A 105 9.68 -1.02 -4.70
C TRP A 105 8.47 -1.29 -3.81
N ALA A 106 8.65 -2.22 -2.87
CA ALA A 106 7.62 -2.54 -1.89
C ALA A 106 7.12 -1.28 -1.18
N ARG A 107 8.01 -0.40 -0.68
CA ARG A 107 7.62 0.82 0.04
C ARG A 107 6.64 1.73 -0.73
N ASP A 108 6.71 1.76 -2.07
CA ASP A 108 5.86 2.63 -2.89
C ASP A 108 4.54 1.96 -3.29
N ALA A 109 4.58 0.65 -3.53
CA ALA A 109 3.43 -0.16 -3.93
C ALA A 109 2.67 -0.81 -2.74
N TRP A 110 3.25 -0.75 -1.54
CA TRP A 110 2.72 -1.36 -0.33
C TRP A 110 1.54 -0.55 0.22
N PRO A 111 0.46 -1.21 0.68
CA PRO A 111 -0.63 -0.51 1.31
C PRO A 111 -0.31 -0.13 2.76
N LEU A 112 -0.88 0.98 3.23
CA LEU A 112 -0.84 1.37 4.63
C LEU A 112 -1.79 0.49 5.46
N ILE A 113 -1.27 -0.08 6.54
CA ILE A 113 -2.13 -0.75 7.54
C ILE A 113 -2.59 0.30 8.55
N ALA A 114 -3.89 0.58 8.54
CA ALA A 114 -4.52 1.53 9.45
C ALA A 114 -5.42 0.83 10.47
N HIS A 115 -5.73 1.53 11.55
CA HIS A 115 -6.66 1.14 12.58
C HIS A 115 -7.93 1.98 12.46
N LYS A 116 -9.09 1.30 12.43
CA LYS A 116 -10.43 1.91 12.52
C LYS A 116 -11.07 1.41 13.82
N GLY A 117 -10.86 2.16 14.90
CA GLY A 117 -11.12 1.66 16.25
C GLY A 117 -10.20 0.48 16.58
N SER A 118 -10.75 -0.66 16.98
CA SER A 118 -9.98 -1.88 17.28
C SER A 118 -9.65 -2.74 16.05
N LYS A 119 -10.21 -2.43 14.87
CA LYS A 119 -10.01 -3.21 13.64
C LYS A 119 -8.82 -2.69 12.85
N ARG A 120 -8.05 -3.61 12.27
CA ARG A 120 -7.06 -3.29 11.22
C ARG A 120 -7.75 -3.28 9.87
N VAL A 121 -7.39 -2.31 9.05
CA VAL A 121 -7.87 -2.13 7.68
C VAL A 121 -6.67 -1.85 6.78
N VAL A 122 -6.83 -2.15 5.51
CA VAL A 122 -5.83 -1.82 4.48
C VAL A 122 -6.28 -0.54 3.81
N SER A 123 -5.51 0.53 3.94
CA SER A 123 -5.71 1.76 3.17
C SER A 123 -4.56 1.93 2.20
N HIS A 124 -4.83 2.32 0.96
CA HIS A 124 -3.76 2.49 -0.02
C HIS A 124 -3.94 3.74 -0.86
N LEU A 125 -2.83 4.21 -1.41
CA LEU A 125 -2.83 5.08 -2.57
C LEU A 125 -2.91 4.18 -3.81
N GLU A 126 -3.67 4.59 -4.81
CA GLU A 126 -3.66 3.90 -6.10
C GLU A 126 -2.32 4.23 -6.78
N LEU A 127 -1.42 3.24 -6.79
CA LEU A 127 -0.12 3.37 -7.44
C LEU A 127 -0.32 3.68 -8.93
N ASN A 128 0.31 4.75 -9.42
CA ASN A 128 0.26 5.14 -10.83
C ASN A 128 1.63 5.09 -11.53
N GLY A 129 2.63 4.46 -10.90
CA GLY A 129 3.98 4.31 -11.44
C GLY A 129 4.73 5.64 -11.58
N TRP A 130 4.80 6.43 -10.50
CA TRP A 130 5.50 7.71 -10.42
C TRP A 130 5.04 8.69 -11.52
N SER A 131 3.72 8.91 -11.61
CA SER A 131 3.06 9.69 -12.68
C SER A 131 3.16 9.05 -14.07
N ASN A 132 2.84 7.76 -14.18
CA ASN A 132 2.88 6.98 -15.43
C ASN A 132 4.27 6.87 -16.08
N LYS A 133 5.34 7.08 -15.30
CA LYS A 133 6.72 6.92 -15.79
C LYS A 133 7.13 5.45 -15.87
N GLN A 134 6.41 4.56 -15.19
CA GLN A 134 6.66 3.13 -15.18
C GLN A 134 5.36 2.31 -15.37
N VAL A 135 5.49 1.19 -16.08
CA VAL A 135 4.41 0.19 -16.16
C VAL A 135 4.26 -0.48 -14.78
N HIS A 136 3.02 -0.65 -14.33
CA HIS A 136 2.71 -1.02 -12.94
C HIS A 136 1.51 -1.99 -12.88
N ALA A 137 1.33 -2.85 -13.88
CA ALA A 137 0.12 -3.68 -14.00
C ALA A 137 0.03 -4.74 -12.88
N HIS A 138 1.18 -5.21 -12.41
CA HIS A 138 1.28 -6.08 -11.24
C HIS A 138 1.38 -5.30 -9.93
N ASP A 139 2.22 -4.26 -9.88
CA ASP A 139 2.45 -3.47 -8.66
C ASP A 139 1.17 -2.77 -8.17
N GLY A 140 0.30 -2.30 -9.08
CA GLY A 140 -0.99 -1.72 -8.71
C GLY A 140 -1.99 -2.71 -8.08
N LYS A 141 -1.73 -4.03 -8.17
CA LYS A 141 -2.59 -5.08 -7.59
C LYS A 141 -2.08 -5.60 -6.25
N VAL A 142 -0.87 -5.21 -5.85
CA VAL A 142 -0.22 -5.69 -4.63
C VAL A 142 -1.06 -5.40 -3.40
N ALA A 143 -1.58 -4.16 -3.28
CA ALA A 143 -2.41 -3.75 -2.16
C ALA A 143 -3.64 -4.65 -1.95
N GLY A 144 -4.37 -4.98 -3.03
CA GLY A 144 -5.52 -5.88 -2.97
C GLY A 144 -5.12 -7.31 -2.58
N ALA A 145 -4.06 -7.85 -3.19
CA ALA A 145 -3.57 -9.19 -2.88
C ALA A 145 -3.13 -9.35 -1.40
N ILE A 146 -2.61 -8.28 -0.80
CA ILE A 146 -2.25 -8.24 0.62
C ILE A 146 -3.50 -8.16 1.50
N ALA A 147 -4.46 -7.30 1.16
CA ALA A 147 -5.72 -7.20 1.89
C ALA A 147 -6.44 -8.55 1.97
N ASP A 148 -6.51 -9.26 0.83
CA ASP A 148 -7.11 -10.58 0.75
C ASP A 148 -6.36 -11.61 1.62
N ARG A 149 -5.02 -11.64 1.55
CA ARG A 149 -4.22 -12.58 2.34
C ARG A 149 -4.25 -12.31 3.84
N LEU A 150 -4.32 -11.04 4.24
CA LEU A 150 -4.41 -10.64 5.65
C LEU A 150 -5.84 -10.66 6.18
N ALA A 151 -6.85 -10.84 5.31
CA ALA A 151 -8.27 -10.74 5.62
C ALA A 151 -8.63 -9.41 6.30
N PHE A 152 -8.05 -8.31 5.81
CA PHE A 152 -8.32 -6.96 6.30
C PHE A 152 -9.21 -6.21 5.32
N ASP A 153 -10.20 -5.49 5.84
CA ASP A 153 -11.12 -4.71 5.01
C ASP A 153 -10.35 -3.61 4.26
N PRO A 154 -10.48 -3.50 2.93
CA PRO A 154 -9.89 -2.40 2.18
C PRO A 154 -10.67 -1.10 2.42
N VAL A 155 -9.95 0.01 2.50
CA VAL A 155 -10.50 1.37 2.59
C VAL A 155 -9.81 2.24 1.54
N GLU A 156 -10.56 2.58 0.50
CA GLU A 156 -10.07 3.45 -0.56
C GLU A 156 -9.84 4.88 -0.05
N SER A 157 -8.66 5.42 -0.35
CA SER A 157 -8.33 6.82 -0.04
C SER A 157 -8.90 7.80 -1.08
N GLY A 158 -9.23 7.33 -2.28
CA GLY A 158 -9.57 8.16 -3.45
C GLY A 158 -8.36 8.93 -4.03
N LEU A 159 -7.15 8.64 -3.55
CA LEU A 159 -5.91 9.33 -3.94
C LEU A 159 -5.00 8.42 -4.76
N LYS A 160 -4.25 9.02 -5.69
CA LYS A 160 -3.21 8.36 -6.47
C LYS A 160 -1.82 8.82 -6.01
N GLY A 161 -0.87 7.91 -5.99
CA GLY A 161 0.53 8.20 -5.63
C GLY A 161 1.22 7.03 -4.96
N GLU A 162 2.43 7.29 -4.48
CA GLU A 162 3.32 6.30 -3.86
C GLU A 162 3.38 6.48 -2.35
N ALA A 163 3.20 5.39 -1.61
CA ALA A 163 3.21 5.44 -0.14
C ALA A 163 4.59 5.86 0.43
N GLY A 164 5.68 5.63 -0.30
CA GLY A 164 7.04 5.99 0.13
C GLY A 164 7.32 7.48 0.23
N GLY A 165 6.51 8.32 -0.43
CA GLY A 165 6.64 9.78 -0.29
C GLY A 165 6.18 10.30 1.08
N TRP A 166 5.50 9.47 1.87
CA TRP A 166 4.83 9.87 3.11
C TRP A 166 5.44 9.12 4.32
N SER A 167 5.51 9.78 5.47
CA SER A 167 5.83 9.15 6.76
C SER A 167 4.92 9.68 7.86
N MET A 168 4.52 8.80 8.78
CA MET A 168 3.53 9.07 9.82
C MET A 168 4.16 8.97 11.20
N THR A 169 3.90 9.97 12.04
CA THR A 169 4.49 10.05 13.39
C THR A 169 3.70 9.29 14.46
N GLY A 170 2.57 8.68 14.10
CA GLY A 170 1.68 8.02 15.07
C GLY A 170 0.89 8.96 16.00
N THR A 171 1.17 10.27 16.00
CA THR A 171 0.46 11.30 16.79
C THR A 171 -0.58 12.07 15.99
N GLY A 172 -0.92 11.59 14.79
CA GLY A 172 -1.87 12.22 13.87
C GLY A 172 -1.24 13.22 12.89
N TYR A 173 0.09 13.30 12.84
CA TYR A 173 0.82 14.14 11.88
C TYR A 173 1.43 13.30 10.75
N LEU A 174 1.47 13.90 9.56
CA LEU A 174 2.05 13.33 8.34
C LEU A 174 3.17 14.26 7.85
N SER A 175 4.31 13.67 7.49
CA SER A 175 5.39 14.35 6.78
C SER A 175 5.43 13.92 5.32
N CYS A 176 5.66 14.88 4.43
CA CYS A 176 5.85 14.69 2.99
C CYS A 176 6.74 15.81 2.46
N MET A 177 7.60 15.50 1.49
CA MET A 177 8.48 16.50 0.88
C MET A 177 7.76 17.22 -0.27
N ARG A 178 7.59 18.54 -0.14
CA ARG A 178 7.12 19.40 -1.22
C ARG A 178 8.30 19.81 -2.09
N VAL A 179 8.32 19.35 -3.34
CA VAL A 179 9.22 19.90 -4.36
C VAL A 179 8.54 21.13 -4.96
N LEU A 180 9.10 22.31 -4.71
CA LEU A 180 8.69 23.53 -5.40
C LEU A 180 9.25 23.46 -6.83
N GLY A 181 8.37 23.50 -7.82
CA GLY A 181 8.73 23.67 -9.23
C GLY A 181 8.94 25.13 -9.59
#